data_AF-A0A947AE35-F1
#
_entry.id   AF-A0A947AE35-F1
#
_cell.length_a   1.000
_cell.length_b   1.000
_cell.length_c   1.000
_cell.angle_alpha   90.00
_cell.angle_beta   90.00
_cell.angle_gamma   90.00
#
_symmetry.space_group_name_H-M   'P 1'
#
loop_
_entity.id
_entity.type
_entity.pdbx_description
1 polymer ?
#
loop_
_entity_poly.entity_id
_entity_poly.type
_entity_poly.pdbx_seq_one_letter_code
_entity_poly.pdbx_strand_id
1 'polypeptide(L)'
;MSDCEKQLRDMCKQYAKEARAGDMRFYPLNYGDEEDHYEAYSIRYIIDGSGKYLGAKLMIAGGGPNVWVDTFEGEIQGFWGSDKCSFPIYDYEYIDDYWEEMYKCLS
;
A
#
# COMPACT_ATOMS: atom_id res chain seq x y z
N MET A 1 18.86 -7.75 15.86
CA MET A 1 18.30 -7.23 14.60
C MET A 1 19.39 -7.27 13.56
N SER A 2 19.17 -7.99 12.47
CA SER A 2 20.10 -8.01 11.33
C SER A 2 20.05 -6.66 10.58
N ASP A 3 21.05 -6.37 9.75
CA ASP A 3 21.02 -5.16 8.92
C ASP A 3 19.84 -5.19 7.94
N CYS A 4 19.48 -6.38 7.41
CA CYS A 4 18.31 -6.57 6.55
C CYS A 4 17.00 -6.29 7.29
N GLU A 5 16.85 -6.79 8.53
CA GLU A 5 15.66 -6.55 9.34
C GLU A 5 15.51 -5.04 9.66
N LYS A 6 16.63 -4.36 9.95
CA LYS A 6 16.63 -2.92 10.18
C LYS A 6 16.20 -2.15 8.94
N GLN A 7 16.79 -2.47 7.78
CA GLN A 7 16.43 -1.85 6.50
C GLN A 7 14.95 -2.05 6.17
N LEU A 8 14.43 -3.28 6.33
CA LEU A 8 13.01 -3.58 6.12
C LEU A 8 12.12 -2.69 7.02
N ARG A 9 12.42 -2.65 8.32
CA ARG A 9 11.63 -1.88 9.28
C ARG A 9 11.67 -0.38 9.01
N ASP A 10 12.84 0.16 8.70
CA ASP A 10 13.00 1.60 8.42
C ASP A 10 12.25 1.99 7.14
N MET A 11 12.28 1.13 6.11
CA MET A 11 11.52 1.34 4.88
C MET A 11 10.00 1.29 5.14
N CYS A 12 9.50 0.28 5.86
CA CYS A 12 8.06 0.21 6.17
C CYS A 12 7.58 1.36 7.06
N LYS A 13 8.42 1.86 7.98
CA LYS A 13 8.10 3.07 8.77
C LYS A 13 7.98 4.30 7.89
N GLN A 14 8.86 4.44 6.90
CA GLN A 14 8.83 5.57 5.98
C GLN A 14 7.54 5.56 5.15
N TYR A 15 7.20 4.42 4.55
CA TYR A 15 5.93 4.27 3.83
C TYR A 15 4.71 4.49 4.73
N ALA A 16 4.71 4.00 5.97
CA ALA A 16 3.61 4.25 6.89
C ALA A 16 3.49 5.74 7.23
N LYS A 17 4.62 6.47 7.34
CA LYS A 17 4.62 7.91 7.58
C LYS A 17 4.01 8.66 6.40
N GLU A 18 4.39 8.32 5.17
CA GLU A 18 3.88 8.94 3.95
C GLU A 18 2.38 8.65 3.73
N ALA A 19 1.96 7.41 3.98
CA ALA A 19 0.55 7.04 3.94
C ALA A 19 -0.28 7.90 4.91
N ARG A 20 0.18 8.04 6.16
CA ARG A 20 -0.48 8.88 7.19
C ARG A 20 -0.41 10.37 6.89
N ALA A 21 0.53 10.82 6.06
CA ALA A 21 0.66 12.22 5.68
C ALA A 21 -0.25 12.60 4.49
N GLY A 22 -0.84 11.63 3.80
CA GLY A 22 -1.62 11.86 2.58
C GLY A 22 -0.77 11.90 1.30
N ASP A 23 0.50 11.49 1.39
CA ASP A 23 1.49 11.58 0.31
C ASP A 23 1.51 10.32 -0.57
N MET A 24 0.98 9.18 -0.08
CA MET A 24 0.98 7.91 -0.80
C MET A 24 -0.17 7.81 -1.82
N ARG A 25 -0.11 8.62 -2.87
CA ARG A 25 -1.16 8.68 -3.90
C ARG A 25 -0.84 7.77 -5.08
N PHE A 26 -1.85 7.09 -5.59
CA PHE A 26 -1.76 6.20 -6.77
C PHE A 26 -2.33 6.83 -8.05
N TYR A 27 -2.49 8.16 -8.04
CA TYR A 27 -2.98 8.95 -9.16
C TYR A 27 -2.24 10.29 -9.19
N PRO A 28 -2.00 10.87 -10.38
CA PRO A 28 -1.40 12.20 -10.49
C PRO A 28 -2.38 13.28 -10.01
N LEU A 29 -1.87 14.30 -9.29
CA LEU A 29 -2.71 15.39 -8.78
C LEU A 29 -3.32 16.24 -9.90
N ASN A 30 -2.60 16.45 -11.00
CA ASN A 30 -3.08 17.19 -12.16
C ASN A 30 -2.78 16.46 -13.48
N TYR A 31 -3.64 16.70 -14.47
CA TYR A 31 -3.50 16.14 -15.81
C TYR A 31 -2.29 16.77 -16.52
N GLY A 32 -1.20 16.03 -16.64
CA GLY A 32 0.06 16.49 -17.24
C GLY A 32 1.17 16.85 -16.23
N ASP A 33 0.94 16.65 -14.93
CA ASP A 33 2.03 16.70 -13.95
C ASP A 33 2.87 15.42 -14.00
N GLU A 34 4.20 15.57 -13.95
CA GLU A 34 5.16 14.51 -13.69
C GLU A 34 5.35 14.30 -12.17
N GLU A 35 4.32 14.55 -11.34
CA GLU A 35 4.44 14.24 -9.92
C GLU A 35 4.62 12.73 -9.73
N ASP A 36 5.59 12.37 -8.88
CA ASP A 36 5.84 11.00 -8.47
C ASP A 36 4.60 10.47 -7.74
N HIS A 37 3.85 9.59 -8.42
CA HIS A 37 2.78 8.82 -7.82
C HIS A 37 3.27 7.39 -7.58
N TYR A 38 2.66 6.75 -6.60
CA TYR A 38 2.91 5.36 -6.31
C TYR A 38 2.34 4.46 -7.41
N GLU A 39 3.15 3.50 -7.82
CA GLU A 39 2.71 2.40 -8.66
C GLU A 39 2.52 1.14 -7.81
N ALA A 40 1.40 0.45 -8.01
CA ALA A 40 1.18 -0.86 -7.42
C ALA A 40 1.67 -1.95 -8.37
N TYR A 41 2.76 -2.62 -8.01
CA TYR A 41 3.32 -3.75 -8.77
C TYR A 41 2.44 -5.01 -8.74
N SER A 42 1.60 -5.14 -7.71
CA SER A 42 0.60 -6.19 -7.60
C SER A 42 -0.60 -5.66 -6.81
N ILE A 43 -1.80 -5.98 -7.29
CA ILE A 43 -3.06 -5.53 -6.69
C ILE A 43 -3.87 -6.76 -6.31
N ARG A 44 -4.41 -6.77 -5.10
CA ARG A 44 -5.35 -7.81 -4.63
C ARG A 44 -6.55 -7.13 -3.99
N TYR A 45 -7.73 -7.36 -4.55
CA TYR A 45 -8.98 -6.90 -3.96
C TYR A 45 -9.49 -7.91 -2.95
N ILE A 46 -9.93 -7.41 -1.79
CA ILE A 46 -10.60 -8.19 -0.75
C ILE A 46 -12.09 -7.86 -0.85
N ILE A 47 -12.90 -8.88 -1.13
CA ILE A 47 -14.33 -8.76 -1.36
C ILE A 47 -15.09 -9.76 -0.49
N ASP A 48 -16.35 -9.44 -0.18
CA ASP A 48 -17.25 -10.42 0.43
C ASP A 48 -17.84 -11.40 -0.61
N GLY A 49 -18.64 -12.35 -0.13
CA GLY A 49 -19.29 -13.34 -1.01
C GLY A 49 -20.32 -12.76 -1.99
N SER A 50 -20.74 -11.50 -1.83
CA SER A 50 -21.59 -10.79 -2.78
C SER A 50 -20.80 -10.01 -3.83
N GLY A 51 -19.46 -10.00 -3.73
CA GLY A 51 -18.59 -9.21 -4.59
C GLY A 51 -18.42 -7.77 -4.12
N LYS A 52 -18.90 -7.42 -2.91
CA LYS A 52 -18.74 -6.08 -2.35
C LYS A 52 -17.28 -5.88 -1.92
N TYR A 53 -16.70 -4.76 -2.32
CA TYR A 53 -15.37 -4.32 -1.90
C TYR A 53 -15.29 -4.14 -0.38
N LEU A 54 -14.21 -4.65 0.21
CA LEU A 54 -13.88 -4.49 1.63
C LEU A 54 -12.52 -3.81 1.84
N GLY A 55 -11.63 -3.85 0.85
CA GLY A 55 -10.29 -3.28 0.90
C GLY A 55 -9.39 -3.84 -0.19
N ALA A 56 -8.12 -3.43 -0.19
CA ALA A 56 -7.12 -3.86 -1.15
C ALA A 56 -5.75 -4.10 -0.49
N LYS A 57 -4.96 -5.00 -1.09
CA LYS A 57 -3.54 -5.18 -0.80
C LYS A 57 -2.71 -4.82 -2.02
N LEU A 58 -1.80 -3.87 -1.85
CA LEU A 58 -1.04 -3.22 -2.93
C LEU A 58 0.44 -3.40 -2.68
N MET A 59 1.15 -4.08 -3.58
CA MET A 59 2.60 -4.20 -3.50
C MET A 59 3.25 -2.93 -4.06
N ILE A 60 3.96 -2.19 -3.22
CA ILE A 60 4.61 -0.91 -3.60
C ILE A 60 6.13 -1.02 -3.71
N ALA A 61 6.72 -2.11 -3.22
CA ALA A 61 8.14 -2.39 -3.35
C ALA A 61 8.38 -3.89 -3.48
N GLY A 62 9.34 -4.26 -4.33
CA GLY A 62 9.76 -5.64 -4.58
C GLY A 62 11.20 -5.72 -5.10
N GLY A 63 11.75 -6.93 -5.24
CA GLY A 63 13.14 -7.15 -5.68
C GLY A 63 14.19 -7.14 -4.56
N GLY A 64 13.73 -6.98 -3.32
CA GLY A 64 14.49 -7.14 -2.09
C GLY A 64 13.50 -7.34 -0.94
N PRO A 65 13.35 -6.37 -0.02
CA PRO A 65 12.19 -6.34 0.85
C PRO A 65 10.90 -6.10 0.04
N ASN A 66 9.88 -6.92 0.30
CA ASN A 66 8.55 -6.79 -0.27
C ASN A 66 7.67 -5.98 0.68
N VAL A 67 7.09 -4.87 0.21
CA VAL A 67 6.19 -4.03 1.00
C VAL A 67 4.81 -3.97 0.40
N TRP A 68 3.82 -4.12 1.26
CA TRP A 68 2.40 -4.06 0.93
C TRP A 68 1.71 -2.97 1.74
N VAL A 69 0.84 -2.21 1.08
CA VAL A 69 -0.23 -1.44 1.72
C VAL A 69 -1.43 -2.36 1.85
N ASP A 70 -1.96 -2.53 3.04
CA ASP A 70 -3.15 -3.33 3.32
C ASP A 70 -4.24 -2.41 3.88
N THR A 71 -5.17 -1.96 3.03
CA THR A 71 -6.24 -1.05 3.46
C THR A 71 -7.35 -1.77 4.23
N PHE A 72 -7.46 -3.10 4.08
CA PHE A 72 -8.41 -3.91 4.83
C PHE A 72 -8.01 -4.05 6.30
N GLU A 73 -6.72 -4.34 6.55
CA GLU A 73 -6.18 -4.40 7.92
C GLU A 73 -5.68 -3.03 8.45
N GLY A 74 -5.54 -2.04 7.57
CA GLY A 74 -5.06 -0.69 7.91
C GLY A 74 -3.59 -0.67 8.30
N GLU A 75 -2.71 -1.33 7.55
CA GLU A 75 -1.27 -1.39 7.84
C GLU A 75 -0.36 -1.43 6.60
N ILE A 76 0.87 -0.96 6.77
CA ILE A 76 1.99 -1.27 5.88
C ILE A 76 2.66 -2.56 6.38
N GLN A 77 2.68 -3.60 5.55
CA GLN A 77 3.29 -4.89 5.82
C GLN A 77 4.59 -5.07 5.04
N GLY A 78 5.66 -5.49 5.71
CA GLY A 78 6.97 -5.73 5.12
C GLY A 78 7.45 -7.16 5.31
N PHE A 79 8.09 -7.72 4.30
CA PHE A 79 8.67 -9.07 4.31
C PHE A 79 10.04 -9.12 3.63
N TRP A 80 11.04 -9.73 4.28
CA TRP A 80 12.33 -10.01 3.66
C TRP A 80 12.92 -11.32 4.21
N GLY A 81 12.93 -12.38 3.39
CA GLY A 81 13.31 -13.71 3.88
C GLY A 81 12.35 -14.20 4.97
N SER A 82 12.87 -14.48 6.17
CA SER A 82 12.06 -14.81 7.35
C SER A 82 11.61 -13.61 8.17
N ASP A 83 12.16 -12.42 7.90
CA ASP A 83 11.87 -11.21 8.64
C ASP A 83 10.54 -10.61 8.16
N LYS A 84 9.75 -10.12 9.13
CA LYS A 84 8.48 -9.44 8.87
C LYS A 84 8.24 -8.33 9.88
N CYS A 85 7.56 -7.28 9.43
CA CYS A 85 7.06 -6.22 10.30
C CYS A 85 5.77 -5.66 9.75
N SER A 86 4.94 -5.09 10.62
CA SER A 86 3.82 -4.26 10.20
C SER A 86 3.76 -2.97 11.00
N PHE A 87 3.22 -1.93 10.37
CA PHE A 87 3.01 -0.62 10.96
C PHE A 87 1.60 -0.14 10.61
N PRO A 88 0.77 0.20 11.61
CA PRO A 88 -0.59 0.64 11.35
C PRO A 88 -0.59 1.96 10.59
N ILE A 89 -1.59 2.20 9.76
CA ILE A 89 -1.84 3.48 9.11
C ILE A 89 -3.23 3.98 9.50
N TYR A 90 -3.44 5.29 9.37
CA TYR A 90 -4.69 5.97 9.63
C TYR A 90 -4.80 7.11 8.61
N ASP A 91 -6.00 7.67 8.45
CA ASP A 91 -6.32 8.67 7.41
C ASP A 91 -5.97 8.17 5.99
N TYR A 92 -6.12 6.85 5.74
CA TYR A 92 -5.74 6.18 4.48
C TYR A 92 -6.93 5.97 3.51
N GLU A 93 -8.10 6.52 3.83
CA GLU A 93 -9.33 6.39 3.05
C GLU A 93 -9.12 6.85 1.60
N TYR A 94 -8.28 7.86 1.37
CA TYR A 94 -7.95 8.33 0.01
C TYR A 94 -7.25 7.26 -0.86
N ILE A 95 -6.55 6.31 -0.24
CA ILE A 95 -5.96 5.16 -0.93
C ILE A 95 -7.07 4.14 -1.21
N ASP A 96 -7.85 3.81 -0.18
CA ASP A 96 -8.88 2.78 -0.27
C ASP A 96 -10.00 3.14 -1.26
N ASP A 97 -10.46 4.39 -1.22
CA ASP A 97 -11.49 4.94 -2.12
C ASP A 97 -11.04 4.85 -3.58
N TYR A 98 -9.79 5.23 -3.88
CA TYR A 98 -9.23 5.13 -5.22
C TYR A 98 -9.25 3.68 -5.73
N TRP A 99 -8.82 2.74 -4.90
CA TRP A 99 -8.79 1.33 -5.30
C TRP A 99 -10.18 0.70 -5.36
N GLU A 100 -11.15 1.16 -4.56
CA GLU A 100 -12.56 0.80 -4.72
C GLU A 100 -13.11 1.28 -6.07
N GLU A 101 -12.82 2.51 -6.48
CA GLU A 101 -13.20 3.03 -7.81
C GLU A 101 -12.59 2.18 -8.93
N MET A 102 -11.30 1.85 -8.83
CA MET A 102 -10.64 0.97 -9.80
C MET A 102 -11.28 -0.43 -9.85
N TYR A 103 -11.67 -0.97 -8.70
CA TYR A 103 -12.39 -2.25 -8.63
C TYR A 103 -13.76 -2.17 -9.33
N LYS A 104 -14.51 -1.09 -9.12
CA LYS A 104 -15.80 -0.85 -9.78
C LYS A 104 -15.68 -0.75 -11.30
N CYS A 105 -14.50 -0.44 -11.84
CA CYS A 105 -14.21 -0.41 -13.27
C CYS A 105 -13.83 -1.77 -13.90
N LEU A 106 -13.71 -2.85 -13.10
CA LEU A 106 -13.38 -4.19 -13.63
C LEU A 106 -14.59 -4.91 -14.27
N SER A 107 -15.80 -4.37 -14.14
CA SER A 107 -17.05 -4.96 -14.64
C SER A 107 -17.49 -4.41 -15.99
#